data_AF-A0A9D1T716-F1
#
_entry.id   AF-A0A9D1T716-F1
#
_cell.length_a   1.000
_cell.length_b   1.000
_cell.length_c   1.000
_cell.angle_alpha   90.00
_cell.angle_beta   90.00
_cell.angle_gamma   90.00
#
_symmetry.space_group_name_H-M   'P 1'
#
loop_
_entity.id
_entity.type
_entity.pdbx_description
1 polymer ?
#
loop_
_entity_poly.entity_id
_entity_poly.type
_entity_poly.pdbx_seq_one_letter_code
_entity_poly.pdbx_strand_id
1 'polypeptide(L)'
;MRKDTIAAILETLRYRGNALRNEDRQALAEAAALIRTMAQKNEMEWIPVEGGELPPERTRVEATILHHCWIADVHEDWVMEEDLIEHPEYTETCEAVYLGEESGWRYQYMDDQDLFEDTASIAPAPDISQPVVEILAWRPMPDPYKGRGKWMKEGEANRE
;
A
#
# COMPACT_ATOMS: atom_id res chain seq x y z
N MET A 1 14.71 3.46 -8.12
CA MET A 1 16.13 3.10 -7.84
C MET A 1 16.53 1.96 -8.78
N ARG A 2 17.73 1.98 -9.39
CA ARG A 2 18.13 0.93 -10.36
C ARG A 2 18.45 -0.39 -9.64
N LYS A 3 18.07 -1.54 -10.23
CA LYS A 3 18.26 -2.89 -9.64
C LYS A 3 19.72 -3.16 -9.24
N ASP A 4 20.67 -2.73 -10.07
CA ASP A 4 22.10 -2.92 -9.82
C ASP A 4 22.59 -2.20 -8.56
N THR A 5 22.01 -1.03 -8.26
CA THR A 5 22.32 -0.25 -7.06
C THR A 5 21.85 -0.98 -5.79
N ILE A 6 20.68 -1.59 -5.84
CA ILE A 6 20.11 -2.35 -4.71
C ILE A 6 20.94 -3.60 -4.44
N ALA A 7 21.32 -4.33 -5.49
CA ALA A 7 22.14 -5.54 -5.38
C ALA A 7 23.51 -5.24 -4.74
N ALA A 8 24.17 -4.16 -5.17
CA ALA A 8 25.45 -3.73 -4.62
C ALA A 8 25.35 -3.31 -3.14
N ILE A 9 24.26 -2.62 -2.76
CA ILE A 9 24.00 -2.26 -1.36
C ILE A 9 23.82 -3.53 -0.52
N LEU A 10 22.95 -4.45 -0.93
CA LEU A 10 22.68 -5.69 -0.18
C LEU A 10 23.94 -6.55 0.01
N GLU A 11 24.79 -6.67 -1.01
CA GLU A 11 26.04 -7.42 -0.89
C GLU A 11 27.04 -6.73 0.05
N THR A 12 27.11 -5.41 0.02
CA THR A 12 27.95 -4.62 0.95
C THR A 12 27.49 -4.77 2.39
N LEU A 13 26.17 -4.74 2.64
CA LEU A 13 25.61 -4.95 3.98
C LEU A 13 25.89 -6.38 4.47
N ARG A 14 25.72 -7.38 3.61
CA ARG A 14 26.05 -8.78 3.94
C ARG A 14 27.51 -8.96 4.35
N TYR A 15 28.44 -8.36 3.59
CA TYR A 15 29.87 -8.45 3.89
C TYR A 15 30.24 -7.77 5.23
N ARG A 16 29.67 -6.59 5.49
CA ARG A 16 29.93 -5.83 6.72
C ARG A 16 29.29 -6.43 7.97
N GLY A 17 28.14 -7.11 7.83
CA GLY A 17 27.42 -7.74 8.94
C GLY A 17 28.20 -8.82 9.71
N ASN A 18 29.07 -9.55 9.01
CA ASN A 18 29.85 -10.63 9.63
C ASN A 18 30.87 -10.14 10.67
N ALA A 19 31.31 -8.89 10.60
CA ALA A 19 32.31 -8.31 11.51
C ALA A 19 31.71 -7.49 12.67
N LEU A 20 30.38 -7.37 12.75
CA LEU A 20 29.69 -6.46 13.67
C LEU A 20 29.20 -7.15 14.97
N ARG A 21 28.98 -6.36 16.03
CA ARG A 21 28.36 -6.81 17.29
C ARG A 21 26.89 -7.19 17.05
N ASN A 22 26.29 -7.94 17.97
CA ASN A 22 24.93 -8.49 17.77
C ASN A 22 23.84 -7.42 17.57
N GLU A 23 23.90 -6.29 18.28
CA GLU A 23 22.94 -5.18 18.12
C GLU A 23 23.08 -4.50 16.75
N ASP A 24 24.32 -4.28 16.31
CA ASP A 24 24.64 -3.74 14.99
C ASP A 24 24.20 -4.70 13.86
N ARG A 25 24.22 -6.02 14.10
CA ARG A 25 23.71 -7.04 13.16
C ARG A 25 22.18 -7.02 13.05
N GLN A 26 21.47 -6.78 14.14
CA GLN A 26 20.01 -6.71 14.15
C GLN A 26 19.53 -5.51 13.32
N ALA A 27 20.08 -4.31 13.59
CA ALA A 27 19.77 -3.11 12.83
C ALA A 27 20.09 -3.25 11.34
N LEU A 28 21.19 -3.94 11.01
CA LEU A 28 21.57 -4.21 9.64
C LEU A 28 20.63 -5.20 8.93
N ALA A 29 20.15 -6.22 9.65
CA ALA A 29 19.18 -7.17 9.13
C ALA A 29 17.83 -6.49 8.83
N GLU A 30 17.39 -5.58 9.70
CA GLU A 30 16.19 -4.76 9.51
C GLU A 30 16.33 -3.84 8.29
N ALA A 31 17.44 -3.12 8.17
CA ALA A 31 17.73 -2.29 7.00
C ALA A 31 17.75 -3.10 5.70
N ALA A 32 18.36 -4.29 5.71
CA ALA A 32 18.40 -5.17 4.54
C ALA A 32 17.01 -5.77 4.21
N ALA A 33 16.15 -5.99 5.21
CA ALA A 33 14.76 -6.39 4.99
C ALA A 33 13.96 -5.24 4.34
N LEU A 34 14.08 -4.02 4.87
CA LEU A 34 13.44 -2.83 4.33
C LEU A 34 13.83 -2.60 2.86
N ILE A 35 15.12 -2.66 2.54
CA ILE A 35 15.63 -2.47 1.17
C ILE A 35 15.07 -3.54 0.22
N ARG A 36 14.96 -4.79 0.67
CA ARG A 36 14.35 -5.87 -0.13
C ARG A 36 12.85 -5.63 -0.37
N THR A 37 12.12 -5.21 0.66
CA THR A 37 10.70 -4.86 0.54
C THR A 37 10.50 -3.70 -0.44
N MET A 38 11.32 -2.65 -0.35
CA MET A 38 11.30 -1.52 -1.27
C MET A 38 11.64 -1.94 -2.71
N ALA A 39 12.58 -2.87 -2.89
CA ALA A 39 12.93 -3.41 -4.20
C ALA A 39 11.76 -4.19 -4.81
N GLN A 40 11.14 -5.08 -4.04
CA GLN A 40 9.98 -5.86 -4.48
C GLN A 40 8.79 -4.96 -4.84
N LYS A 41 8.48 -3.95 -4.00
CA LYS A 41 7.44 -2.96 -4.32
C LYS A 41 7.71 -2.25 -5.65
N ASN A 42 8.96 -1.89 -5.93
CA ASN A 42 9.33 -1.25 -7.19
C ASN A 42 9.26 -2.19 -8.42
N GLU A 43 9.22 -3.51 -8.22
CA GLU A 43 9.07 -4.49 -9.29
C GLU A 43 7.61 -4.85 -9.57
N MET A 44 6.70 -4.54 -8.64
CA MET A 44 5.27 -4.79 -8.79
C MET A 44 4.62 -3.65 -9.57
N GLU A 45 4.03 -3.99 -10.70
CA GLU A 45 3.26 -3.08 -11.53
C GLU A 45 1.91 -2.75 -10.87
N TRP A 46 1.46 -1.50 -11.06
CA TRP A 46 0.12 -1.08 -10.66
C TRP A 46 -0.90 -1.61 -11.66
N ILE A 47 -1.93 -2.27 -11.15
CA ILE A 47 -3.04 -2.82 -11.92
C ILE A 47 -4.19 -1.81 -11.83
N PRO A 48 -4.60 -1.18 -12.95
CA PRO A 48 -5.77 -0.30 -12.96
C PRO A 48 -7.02 -1.05 -12.53
N VAL A 49 -7.90 -0.40 -11.78
CA VAL A 49 -9.21 -0.98 -11.44
C VAL A 49 -10.14 -0.93 -12.64
N GLU A 50 -10.13 0.19 -13.37
CA GLU A 50 -10.91 0.31 -14.60
C GLU A 50 -10.34 -0.60 -15.70
N GLY A 51 -11.14 -1.59 -16.12
CA GLY A 51 -10.77 -2.52 -17.20
C GLY A 51 -9.70 -3.55 -16.84
N GLY A 52 -9.16 -3.52 -15.61
CA GLY A 52 -8.18 -4.49 -15.12
C GLY A 52 -8.80 -5.64 -14.32
N GLU A 53 -7.95 -6.59 -13.95
CA GLU A 53 -8.34 -7.69 -13.05
C GLU A 53 -8.43 -7.16 -11.62
N LEU A 54 -9.53 -7.47 -10.93
CA LEU A 54 -9.69 -7.19 -9.51
C LEU A 54 -8.98 -8.26 -8.68
N PRO A 55 -8.44 -7.92 -7.51
CA PRO A 55 -7.83 -8.93 -6.64
C PRO A 55 -8.92 -9.90 -6.13
N PRO A 56 -8.55 -11.09 -5.61
CA PRO A 56 -9.50 -11.95 -4.93
C PRO A 56 -10.17 -11.23 -3.74
N GLU A 57 -11.42 -11.57 -3.42
CA GLU A 57 -12.12 -11.00 -2.27
C GLU A 57 -11.28 -11.20 -0.99
N ARG A 58 -11.30 -10.18 -0.11
CA ARG A 58 -10.57 -10.12 1.16
C ARG A 58 -9.05 -10.12 1.00
N THR A 59 -8.55 -9.79 -0.18
CA THR A 59 -7.11 -9.60 -0.40
C THR A 59 -6.69 -8.21 0.06
N ARG A 60 -5.66 -8.18 0.92
CA ARG A 60 -4.97 -6.96 1.34
C ARG A 60 -3.95 -6.54 0.28
N VAL A 61 -4.06 -5.31 -0.19
CA VAL A 61 -3.26 -4.74 -1.27
C VAL A 61 -2.76 -3.36 -0.89
N GLU A 62 -1.84 -2.83 -1.68
CA GLU A 62 -1.58 -1.39 -1.68
C GLU A 62 -2.39 -0.79 -2.85
N ALA A 63 -3.02 0.35 -2.61
CA ALA A 63 -4.02 0.95 -3.48
C ALA A 63 -3.74 2.43 -3.69
N THR A 64 -3.98 2.92 -4.90
CA THR A 64 -4.01 4.36 -5.20
C THR A 64 -5.45 4.82 -5.15
N ILE A 65 -5.70 5.77 -4.25
CA ILE A 65 -7.02 6.34 -3.98
C ILE A 65 -7.04 7.79 -4.42
N LEU A 66 -8.12 8.17 -5.09
CA LEU A 66 -8.46 9.53 -5.46
C LEU A 66 -9.54 10.05 -4.52
N HIS A 67 -9.22 11.13 -3.82
CA HIS A 67 -10.17 11.94 -3.09
C HIS A 67 -10.63 13.06 -4.02
N HIS A 68 -11.87 12.98 -4.47
CA HIS A 68 -12.45 13.98 -5.38
C HIS A 68 -12.56 15.34 -4.66
N CYS A 69 -12.49 16.42 -5.43
CA CYS A 69 -12.77 17.73 -4.88
C CYS A 69 -14.24 17.84 -4.43
N TRP A 70 -14.47 18.54 -3.33
CA TRP A 70 -15.81 18.81 -2.82
C TRP A 70 -15.85 20.17 -2.10
N ILE A 71 -17.05 20.69 -1.90
CA ILE A 71 -17.29 21.98 -1.26
C ILE A 71 -18.16 21.73 -0.03
N ALA A 72 -17.66 22.11 1.14
CA ALA A 72 -18.42 21.99 2.38
C ALA A 72 -19.59 22.97 2.39
N ASP A 73 -20.73 22.52 2.91
CA ASP A 73 -21.92 23.32 3.16
C ASP A 73 -22.51 24.01 1.90
N VAL A 74 -22.23 23.49 0.70
CA VAL A 74 -22.67 24.07 -0.58
C VAL A 74 -24.21 24.12 -0.76
N HIS A 75 -24.95 23.40 0.08
CA HIS A 75 -26.41 23.36 0.07
C HIS A 75 -27.04 24.10 1.26
N GLU A 76 -26.23 24.68 2.14
CA GLU A 76 -26.67 25.42 3.31
C GLU A 76 -26.96 26.88 2.93
N ASP A 77 -28.22 27.29 3.10
CA ASP A 77 -28.71 28.62 2.69
C ASP A 77 -28.16 29.78 3.54
N TRP A 78 -27.57 29.48 4.69
CA TRP A 78 -26.95 30.43 5.60
C TRP A 78 -25.46 30.66 5.33
N VAL A 79 -24.83 29.87 4.44
CA VAL A 79 -23.43 30.02 4.05
C VAL A 79 -23.34 30.90 2.81
N MET A 80 -22.55 31.98 2.90
CA MET A 80 -22.31 32.86 1.76
C MET A 80 -21.28 32.22 0.81
N GLU A 81 -21.34 32.55 -0.49
CA GLU A 81 -20.41 32.01 -1.49
C GLU A 81 -18.93 32.25 -1.14
N GLU A 82 -18.65 33.40 -0.51
CA GLU A 82 -17.31 33.80 -0.07
C GLU A 82 -16.78 32.99 1.12
N ASP A 83 -17.68 32.31 1.86
CA ASP A 83 -17.39 31.52 3.05
C ASP A 83 -17.39 30.00 2.77
N LEU A 84 -17.65 29.59 1.52
CA LEU A 84 -17.59 28.19 1.12
C LEU A 84 -16.15 27.67 1.25
N ILE A 85 -16.02 26.48 1.85
CA ILE A 85 -14.72 25.83 2.01
C ILE A 85 -14.57 24.78 0.92
N GLU A 86 -13.66 25.06 -0.02
CA GLU A 86 -13.26 24.11 -1.04
C GLU A 86 -12.23 23.12 -0.48
N HIS A 87 -12.49 21.84 -0.68
CA HIS A 87 -11.56 20.75 -0.42
C HIS A 87 -11.01 20.26 -1.77
N PRO A 88 -9.71 20.47 -2.05
CA PRO A 88 -9.13 20.15 -3.33
C PRO A 88 -9.00 18.64 -3.54
N GLU A 89 -8.99 18.24 -4.81
CA GLU A 89 -8.71 16.87 -5.22
C GLU A 89 -7.27 16.49 -4.85
N TYR A 90 -7.08 15.27 -4.35
CA TYR A 90 -5.75 14.71 -4.15
C TYR A 90 -5.75 13.18 -4.27
N THR A 91 -4.58 12.63 -4.58
CA THR A 91 -4.38 11.17 -4.60
C THR A 91 -3.46 10.75 -3.47
N GLU A 92 -3.72 9.61 -2.88
CA GLU A 92 -2.82 8.96 -1.94
C GLU A 92 -2.63 7.48 -2.24
N THR A 93 -1.61 6.90 -1.60
CA THR A 93 -1.38 5.46 -1.65
C THR A 93 -1.49 4.89 -0.26
N CYS A 94 -2.43 3.98 -0.07
CA CYS A 94 -2.77 3.42 1.22
C CYS A 94 -2.95 1.91 1.13
N GLU A 95 -3.10 1.29 2.29
CA GLU A 95 -3.48 -0.10 2.34
C GLU A 95 -4.98 -0.24 2.15
N ALA A 96 -5.39 -1.19 1.31
CA ALA A 96 -6.79 -1.49 1.10
C ALA A 96 -7.07 -3.00 1.10
N VAL A 97 -8.34 -3.33 1.37
CA VAL A 97 -8.90 -4.66 1.26
C VAL A 97 -10.06 -4.58 0.28
N TYR A 98 -10.00 -5.40 -0.77
CA TYR A 98 -11.13 -5.55 -1.68
C TYR A 98 -12.20 -6.43 -1.05
N LEU A 99 -13.44 -5.95 -0.97
CA LEU A 99 -14.55 -6.65 -0.31
C LEU A 99 -15.52 -7.32 -1.30
N GLY A 100 -15.24 -7.25 -2.60
CA GLY A 100 -16.10 -7.76 -3.67
C GLY A 100 -16.84 -6.64 -4.40
N GLU A 101 -17.43 -6.96 -5.56
CA GLU A 101 -18.06 -5.96 -6.44
C GLU A 101 -19.18 -5.18 -5.76
N GLU A 102 -20.01 -5.84 -4.94
CA GLU A 102 -21.14 -5.20 -4.25
C GLU A 102 -20.71 -4.35 -3.04
N SER A 103 -19.58 -4.69 -2.41
CA SER A 103 -19.12 -4.06 -1.17
C SER A 103 -17.95 -3.08 -1.36
N GLY A 104 -17.42 -2.99 -2.58
CA GLY A 104 -16.34 -2.09 -2.93
C GLY A 104 -15.03 -2.38 -2.22
N TRP A 105 -14.33 -1.32 -1.83
CA TRP A 105 -13.01 -1.38 -1.21
C TRP A 105 -13.08 -0.72 0.16
N ARG A 106 -12.34 -1.27 1.11
CA ARG A 106 -12.06 -0.61 2.39
C ARG A 106 -10.59 -0.26 2.46
N TYR A 107 -10.26 0.96 2.85
CA TYR A 107 -8.88 1.39 2.98
C TYR A 107 -8.62 2.00 4.35
N GLN A 108 -7.34 2.00 4.71
CA GLN A 108 -6.86 2.57 5.96
C GLN A 108 -6.05 3.83 5.66
N TYR A 109 -6.38 4.93 6.32
CA TYR A 109 -5.63 6.17 6.24
C TYR A 109 -5.26 6.65 7.64
N MET A 110 -4.19 7.42 7.71
CA MET A 110 -3.80 8.09 8.94
C MET A 110 -4.28 9.53 8.91
N ASP A 111 -4.97 9.93 9.97
CA ASP A 111 -5.21 11.34 10.26
C ASP A 111 -4.58 11.66 11.61
N ASP A 112 -3.67 12.62 11.62
CA ASP A 112 -2.71 12.89 12.70
C ASP A 112 -1.94 11.65 13.19
N GLN A 113 -2.46 10.95 14.20
CA GLN A 113 -1.87 9.77 14.83
C GLN A 113 -2.85 8.60 14.97
N ASP A 114 -4.08 8.79 14.50
CA ASP A 114 -5.13 7.79 14.59
C ASP A 114 -5.30 7.11 13.22
N LEU A 115 -5.50 5.79 13.27
CA LEU A 115 -5.76 4.97 12.10
C LEU A 115 -7.27 4.92 11.88
N PHE A 116 -7.70 5.42 10.73
CA PHE A 116 -9.10 5.42 10.31
C PHE A 116 -9.33 4.43 9.17
N GLU A 117 -10.58 4.03 9.01
CA GLU A 117 -11.04 3.18 7.91
C GLU A 117 -12.18 3.88 7.18
N ASP A 118 -12.13 3.86 5.85
CA ASP A 118 -13.21 4.34 4.99
C ASP A 118 -13.34 3.46 3.73
N THR A 119 -14.31 3.79 2.88
CA THR A 119 -14.68 3.02 1.70
C THR A 119 -14.37 3.79 0.42
N ALA A 120 -13.89 3.06 -0.58
CA ALA A 120 -13.65 3.60 -1.92
C ALA A 120 -14.47 2.82 -2.95
N SER A 121 -15.02 3.55 -3.92
CA SER A 121 -15.85 3.01 -4.99
C SER A 121 -15.09 2.97 -6.31
N ILE A 122 -15.54 2.13 -7.23
CA ILE A 122 -15.03 2.07 -8.60
C ILE A 122 -15.88 3.01 -9.46
N ALA A 123 -15.28 4.04 -10.06
CA ALA A 123 -15.96 5.01 -10.91
C ALA A 123 -17.28 5.56 -10.30
N PRO A 124 -17.23 6.20 -9.11
CA PRO A 124 -18.41 6.77 -8.49
C PRO A 124 -19.00 7.90 -9.35
N ALA A 125 -20.30 8.17 -9.16
CA ALA A 125 -20.91 9.37 -9.73
C ALA A 125 -20.27 10.62 -9.10
N PRO A 126 -19.96 11.67 -9.88
CA PRO A 126 -19.42 12.91 -9.33
C PRO A 126 -20.43 13.57 -8.39
N ASP A 127 -19.97 13.97 -7.21
CA ASP A 127 -20.75 14.76 -6.26
C ASP A 127 -19.82 15.76 -5.56
N ILE A 128 -20.10 17.05 -5.77
CA ILE A 128 -19.29 18.13 -5.19
C ILE A 128 -19.75 18.50 -3.78
N SER A 129 -20.92 18.03 -3.34
CA SER A 129 -21.52 18.40 -2.05
C SER A 129 -21.03 17.56 -0.87
N GLN A 130 -20.31 16.48 -1.15
CA GLN A 130 -19.81 15.55 -0.14
C GLN A 130 -18.49 14.90 -0.57
N PRO A 131 -17.68 14.40 0.37
CA PRO A 131 -16.50 13.63 0.06
C PRO A 131 -16.85 12.39 -0.78
N VAL A 132 -16.22 12.27 -1.95
CA VAL A 132 -16.30 11.07 -2.79
C VAL A 132 -14.91 10.50 -2.98
N VAL A 133 -14.79 9.19 -2.77
CA VAL A 133 -13.51 8.48 -2.81
C VAL A 133 -13.55 7.38 -3.87
N GLU A 134 -12.55 7.40 -4.74
CA GLU A 134 -12.41 6.48 -5.85
C GLU A 134 -11.12 5.66 -5.77
N ILE A 135 -11.22 4.38 -6.10
CA ILE A 135 -10.06 3.49 -6.24
C ILE A 135 -9.58 3.49 -7.70
N LEU A 136 -8.33 3.90 -7.93
CA LEU A 136 -7.78 4.01 -9.29
C LEU A 136 -7.01 2.76 -9.72
N ALA A 137 -6.13 2.27 -8.84
CA ALA A 137 -5.24 1.17 -9.12
C ALA A 137 -4.86 0.43 -7.84
N TRP A 138 -4.41 -0.82 -7.99
CA TRP A 138 -3.93 -1.63 -6.88
C TRP A 138 -2.68 -2.40 -7.27
N ARG A 139 -1.91 -2.84 -6.28
CA ARG A 139 -0.83 -3.81 -6.46
C ARG A 139 -0.76 -4.75 -5.27
N PRO A 140 -0.34 -6.01 -5.46
CA PRO A 140 -0.17 -6.93 -4.34
C PRO A 140 0.81 -6.34 -3.32
N MET A 141 0.53 -6.54 -2.03
CA MET A 141 1.52 -6.21 -1.02
C MET A 141 2.73 -7.14 -1.15
N PRO A 142 3.97 -6.63 -0.92
CA PRO A 142 5.14 -7.47 -0.86
C PRO A 142 4.96 -8.50 0.26
N ASP A 143 5.17 -9.78 -0.04
CA ASP A 143 5.05 -10.86 0.93
C ASP A 143 6.16 -10.69 1.98
N PRO A 144 5.84 -10.43 3.27
CA PRO A 144 6.84 -10.23 4.31
C PRO A 144 7.66 -11.50 4.62
N TYR A 145 7.29 -12.66 4.06
CA TYR A 145 7.90 -13.96 4.32
C TYR A 145 8.47 -14.68 3.09
N LYS A 146 8.42 -14.09 1.87
CA LYS A 146 9.17 -14.59 0.70
C LYS A 146 10.68 -14.41 0.88
N GLY A 147 11.25 -15.28 1.71
CA GLY A 147 12.67 -15.30 2.09
C GLY A 147 12.98 -16.18 3.29
N ARG A 148 11.98 -16.61 4.07
CA ARG A 148 12.14 -17.49 5.26
C ARG A 148 11.63 -18.93 5.04
N GLY A 149 11.64 -19.41 3.80
CA GLY A 149 11.13 -20.74 3.43
C GLY A 149 12.08 -21.52 2.51
N LYS A 150 13.33 -21.73 2.93
CA LYS A 150 14.24 -22.71 2.27
C LYS A 150 15.06 -23.55 3.25
N TRP A 151 14.57 -23.72 4.48
CA TRP A 151 15.17 -24.60 5.49
C TRP A 151 14.15 -25.58 6.05
N MET A 152 13.37 -26.23 5.19
CA MET A 152 12.73 -27.51 5.52
C MET A 152 12.41 -28.19 4.19
N LYS A 153 13.36 -28.97 3.68
CA LYS A 153 13.18 -30.22 2.92
C LYS A 153 14.56 -30.71 2.45
N GLU A 154 15.31 -31.30 3.36
CA GLU A 154 16.27 -32.38 3.05
C GLU A 154 16.68 -33.01 4.37
N GLY A 155 16.13 -34.19 4.66
CA GLY A 155 16.49 -34.97 5.85
C GLY A 155 15.31 -35.56 6.60
N GLU A 156 14.46 -36.33 5.91
CA GLU A 156 13.78 -37.51 6.49
C GLU A 156 13.08 -38.28 5.37
N ALA A 157 13.89 -38.79 4.45
CA ALA A 157 13.54 -39.88 3.56
C ALA A 157 14.69 -40.89 3.63
N ASN A 158 14.78 -41.57 4.78
CA ASN A 158 15.39 -42.89 4.95
C ASN A 158 15.48 -43.23 6.44
N ARG A 159 14.44 -43.88 6.96
CA ARG A 159 14.63 -45.05 7.82
C ARG A 159 13.56 -46.06 7.45
N GLU A 160 14.07 -47.16 6.88
CA GLU A 160 13.41 -48.46 6.76
C GLU A 160 12.91 -48.99 8.11
#